data_AF-A0A225UP06-F1
#
_entry.id   AF-A0A225UP06-F1
#
_cell.length_a   1.000
_cell.length_b   1.000
_cell.length_c   1.000
_cell.angle_alpha   90.00
_cell.angle_beta   90.00
_cell.angle_gamma   90.00
#
_symmetry.space_group_name_H-M   'P 1'
#
loop_
_entity.id
_entity.type
_entity.pdbx_description
1 polymer ?
#
loop_
_entity_poly.entity_id
_entity_poly.type
_entity_poly.pdbx_seq_one_letter_code
_entity_poly.pdbx_strand_id
1 'polypeptide(L)'
;MPTTPSLLLLGTVQGNLDDVMYAIVTPTEQSMKIKSNCIHDGVIDGKVLHEIVRPSVDDPFHHVSINWSLYADAEPHDYICVDATGITHTLRGERVGYHLSHSVAFSQIPSFSETHGVERGNRSICSLYRETTGGEVECYVRGFFDFRDGGNELLTNIALHAIANQWLSFSKQIEFAHMKKLVWRLRRNSSDLDDFVMAAAVEEHKRKKSEAALNRQLTCHVCHSTFGLLDRKTTCKSCEQAVCPRCRTKKRVCVLAPDQRTFLEKRRSFCAPCIAEVTRTNARVIAQEELQNQEVDHDRAMKLSDEQARSHNRQRTTSWMATNVSHRS
;
A
#
# COMPACT_ATOMS: atom_id res chain seq x y z
N MET A 1 -29.51 -4.27 29.54
CA MET A 1 -28.64 -5.04 28.64
C MET A 1 -27.43 -4.15 28.37
N PRO A 2 -26.20 -4.51 28.78
CA PRO A 2 -25.02 -3.76 28.36
C PRO A 2 -24.94 -3.84 26.83
N THR A 3 -25.01 -2.70 26.15
CA THR A 3 -24.88 -2.63 24.69
C THR A 3 -23.39 -2.58 24.35
N THR A 4 -22.91 -3.52 23.54
CA THR A 4 -21.54 -3.47 23.02
C THR A 4 -21.30 -2.11 22.33
N PRO A 5 -20.27 -1.34 22.74
CA PRO A 5 -19.88 -0.10 22.10
C PRO A 5 -19.82 -0.24 20.57
N SER A 6 -20.38 0.73 19.84
CA SER A 6 -20.43 0.67 18.38
C SER A 6 -20.29 2.03 17.72
N LEU A 7 -19.74 2.02 16.50
CA LEU A 7 -19.62 3.18 15.63
C LEU A 7 -20.24 2.88 14.27
N LEU A 8 -20.82 3.91 13.67
CA LEU A 8 -21.34 3.90 12.31
C LEU A 8 -20.74 5.08 11.55
N LEU A 9 -20.11 4.80 10.40
CA LEU A 9 -19.70 5.80 9.43
C LEU A 9 -20.50 5.59 8.15
N LEU A 10 -21.09 6.68 7.67
CA LEU A 10 -21.77 6.79 6.39
C LEU A 10 -21.18 7.98 5.64
N GLY A 11 -20.95 7.83 4.35
CA GLY A 11 -20.47 8.92 3.52
C GLY A 11 -20.27 8.52 2.07
N THR A 12 -19.81 9.46 1.25
CA THR A 12 -19.47 9.24 -0.15
C THR A 12 -18.06 9.75 -0.44
N VAL A 13 -17.38 9.10 -1.39
CA VAL A 13 -16.09 9.55 -1.94
C VAL A 13 -16.18 9.63 -3.45
N GLN A 14 -15.54 10.63 -4.06
CA GLN A 14 -15.48 10.79 -5.51
C GLN A 14 -14.50 9.78 -6.10
N GLY A 15 -14.95 8.88 -6.97
CA GLY A 15 -14.13 7.81 -7.53
C GLY A 15 -14.95 6.59 -7.97
N ASN A 16 -14.28 5.47 -8.19
CA ASN A 16 -14.91 4.21 -8.58
C ASN A 16 -14.58 3.09 -7.57
N LEU A 17 -15.33 1.99 -7.62
CA LEU A 17 -15.16 0.89 -6.68
C LEU A 17 -13.77 0.25 -6.76
N ASP A 18 -13.22 0.10 -7.96
CA ASP A 18 -11.92 -0.54 -8.17
C ASP A 18 -10.79 0.26 -7.49
N ASP A 19 -10.88 1.60 -7.47
CA ASP A 19 -9.93 2.46 -6.76
C ASP A 19 -10.02 2.30 -5.25
N VAL A 20 -11.23 2.24 -4.71
CA VAL A 20 -11.45 1.98 -3.28
C VAL A 20 -10.88 0.61 -2.89
N MET A 21 -11.19 -0.43 -3.66
CA MET A 21 -10.71 -1.78 -3.38
C MET A 21 -9.20 -1.91 -3.55
N TYR A 22 -8.62 -1.22 -4.54
CA TYR A 22 -7.17 -1.16 -4.71
C TYR A 22 -6.47 -0.43 -3.57
N ALA A 23 -7.09 0.57 -2.94
CA ALA A 23 -6.57 1.22 -1.74
C ALA A 23 -6.68 0.33 -0.48
N ILE A 24 -7.76 -0.44 -0.38
CA ILE A 24 -8.07 -1.27 0.78
C ILE A 24 -7.17 -2.50 0.85
N VAL A 25 -6.99 -3.21 -0.27
CA VAL A 25 -6.24 -4.47 -0.32
C VAL A 25 -4.76 -4.23 0.00
N THR A 26 -4.30 -4.82 1.10
CA THR A 26 -2.93 -4.73 1.59
C THR A 26 -2.45 -6.10 2.05
N PRO A 27 -2.06 -6.99 1.11
CA PRO A 27 -1.75 -8.39 1.42
C PRO A 27 -0.42 -8.58 2.16
N THR A 28 0.44 -7.57 2.16
CA THR A 28 1.78 -7.65 2.78
C THR A 28 1.97 -6.63 3.89
N GLU A 29 2.85 -6.93 4.84
CA GLU A 29 3.30 -5.99 5.89
C GLU A 29 3.73 -4.65 5.30
N GLN A 30 4.47 -4.69 4.19
CA GLN A 30 4.91 -3.52 3.46
C GLN A 30 3.74 -2.65 2.98
N SER A 31 2.72 -3.29 2.39
CA SER A 31 1.55 -2.58 1.87
C SER A 31 0.68 -1.98 2.97
N MET A 32 0.51 -2.68 4.10
CA MET A 32 -0.18 -2.15 5.29
C MET A 32 0.53 -0.91 5.82
N LYS A 33 1.85 -1.01 6.01
CA LYS A 33 2.72 0.07 6.47
C LYS A 33 2.66 1.31 5.59
N ILE A 34 2.73 1.13 4.26
CA ILE A 34 2.61 2.24 3.31
C ILE A 34 1.23 2.91 3.41
N LYS A 35 0.16 2.13 3.51
CA LYS A 35 -1.20 2.64 3.67
C LYS A 35 -1.32 3.50 4.92
N SER A 36 -0.96 2.98 6.09
CA SER A 36 -1.08 3.69 7.36
C SER A 36 -0.27 4.99 7.40
N ASN A 37 0.95 4.98 6.85
CA ASN A 37 1.75 6.20 6.72
C ASN A 37 1.11 7.24 5.78
N CYS A 38 0.37 6.81 4.75
CA CYS A 38 -0.23 7.72 3.77
C CYS A 38 -1.58 8.28 4.22
N ILE A 39 -2.46 7.44 4.77
CA ILE A 39 -3.84 7.85 5.10
C ILE A 39 -4.00 8.24 6.58
N HIS A 40 -3.03 7.88 7.43
CA HIS A 40 -3.06 8.11 8.87
C HIS A 40 -4.34 7.51 9.50
N ASP A 41 -4.50 6.20 9.37
CA ASP A 41 -5.63 5.42 9.90
C ASP A 41 -5.47 5.01 11.37
N GLY A 42 -4.46 5.54 12.06
CA GLY A 42 -4.17 5.27 13.47
C GLY A 42 -3.29 4.05 13.72
N VAL A 43 -3.06 3.20 12.72
CA VAL A 43 -2.16 2.05 12.86
C VAL A 43 -0.72 2.54 12.88
N ILE A 44 0.02 2.18 13.94
CA ILE A 44 1.44 2.52 14.08
C ILE A 44 2.37 1.38 13.70
N ASP A 45 1.94 0.14 13.89
CA ASP A 45 2.65 -1.04 13.41
C ASP A 45 1.64 -2.16 13.10
N GLY A 46 2.06 -3.09 12.26
CA GLY A 46 1.22 -4.19 11.84
C GLY A 46 1.99 -5.33 11.23
N LYS A 47 1.45 -6.53 11.37
CA LYS A 47 2.06 -7.77 10.93
C LYS A 47 1.03 -8.71 10.33
N VAL A 48 1.32 -9.26 9.15
CA VAL A 48 0.55 -10.38 8.59
C VAL A 48 1.04 -11.64 9.30
N LEU A 49 0.21 -12.21 10.17
CA LEU A 49 0.55 -13.42 10.93
C LEU A 49 0.38 -14.66 10.07
N HIS A 50 -0.66 -14.69 9.25
CA HIS A 50 -0.94 -15.80 8.35
C HIS A 50 -1.78 -15.35 7.17
N GLU A 51 -1.40 -15.74 5.97
CA GLU A 51 -2.16 -15.50 4.75
C GLU A 51 -2.99 -16.75 4.41
N ILE A 52 -4.31 -16.59 4.39
CA ILE A 52 -5.26 -17.69 4.15
C ILE A 52 -5.62 -17.75 2.66
N VAL A 53 -5.93 -16.59 2.06
CA VAL A 53 -6.24 -16.46 0.64
C VAL A 53 -5.39 -15.33 0.05
N ARG A 54 -4.56 -15.67 -0.92
CA ARG A 54 -3.77 -14.73 -1.72
C ARG A 54 -4.63 -14.06 -2.79
N PRO A 55 -4.39 -12.77 -3.10
CA PRO A 55 -4.90 -12.18 -4.32
C PRO A 55 -4.39 -12.95 -5.54
N SER A 56 -5.23 -13.07 -6.57
CA SER A 56 -4.89 -13.71 -7.83
C SER A 56 -5.04 -12.72 -8.99
N VAL A 57 -4.45 -13.04 -10.13
CA VAL A 57 -4.64 -12.23 -11.35
C VAL A 57 -6.12 -12.13 -11.74
N ASP A 58 -6.92 -13.18 -11.53
CA ASP A 58 -8.35 -13.15 -11.87
C ASP A 58 -9.16 -12.36 -10.84
N ASP A 59 -8.79 -12.46 -9.57
CA ASP A 59 -9.44 -11.75 -8.46
C ASP A 59 -8.41 -10.99 -7.58
N PRO A 60 -7.95 -9.81 -8.02
CA PRO A 60 -6.82 -9.10 -7.40
C PRO A 60 -7.19 -8.38 -6.10
N PHE A 61 -8.48 -8.29 -5.77
CA PHE A 61 -8.96 -7.63 -4.56
C PHE A 61 -9.44 -8.62 -3.50
N HIS A 62 -9.47 -9.91 -3.83
CA HIS A 62 -9.83 -10.95 -2.87
C HIS A 62 -8.61 -11.39 -2.08
N HIS A 63 -8.66 -11.14 -0.78
CA HIS A 63 -7.60 -11.48 0.15
C HIS A 63 -8.20 -11.80 1.51
N VAL A 64 -7.63 -12.81 2.17
CA VAL A 64 -7.99 -13.17 3.54
C VAL A 64 -6.73 -13.47 4.33
N SER A 65 -6.55 -12.79 5.45
CA SER A 65 -5.39 -12.99 6.31
C SER A 65 -5.72 -12.82 7.79
N ILE A 66 -4.85 -13.32 8.65
CA ILE A 66 -4.81 -13.02 10.07
C ILE A 66 -3.74 -11.95 10.28
N ASN A 67 -4.14 -10.80 10.79
CA ASN A 67 -3.28 -9.64 10.98
C ASN A 67 -3.23 -9.23 12.45
N TRP A 68 -2.05 -8.84 12.89
CA TRP A 68 -1.85 -8.09 14.13
C TRP A 68 -1.67 -6.61 13.79
N SER A 69 -2.31 -5.72 14.55
CA SER A 69 -2.19 -4.26 14.36
C SER A 69 -2.13 -3.55 15.70
N LEU A 70 -1.23 -2.59 15.82
CA LEU A 70 -1.03 -1.75 17.00
C LEU A 70 -1.50 -0.32 16.73
N TYR A 71 -2.27 0.22 17.68
CA TYR A 71 -2.74 1.60 17.70
C TYR A 71 -2.15 2.28 18.94
N ALA A 72 -1.53 3.45 18.76
CA ALA A 72 -1.04 4.27 19.87
C ALA A 72 -1.86 5.55 19.95
N ASP A 73 -2.92 5.48 20.76
CA ASP A 73 -3.64 6.66 21.24
C ASP A 73 -3.26 6.92 22.72
N ALA A 74 -4.08 7.67 23.47
CA ALA A 74 -3.88 7.87 24.91
C ALA A 74 -3.82 6.54 25.69
N GLU A 75 -4.51 5.51 25.19
CA GLU A 75 -4.48 4.14 25.67
C GLU A 75 -4.03 3.23 24.52
N PRO A 76 -2.77 2.73 24.52
CA PRO A 76 -2.28 1.85 23.47
C PRO A 76 -3.02 0.51 23.45
N HIS A 77 -3.46 0.09 22.26
CA HIS A 77 -4.16 -1.17 22.08
C HIS A 77 -3.67 -1.93 20.86
N ASP A 78 -3.64 -3.26 20.96
CA ASP A 78 -3.43 -4.14 19.83
C ASP A 78 -4.68 -4.96 19.51
N TYR A 79 -4.77 -5.39 18.25
CA TYR A 79 -5.82 -6.27 17.75
C TYR A 79 -5.21 -7.40 16.95
N ILE A 80 -5.79 -8.59 17.07
CA ILE A 80 -5.53 -9.71 16.16
C ILE A 80 -6.84 -10.03 15.46
N CYS A 81 -6.90 -9.79 14.15
CA CYS A 81 -8.12 -9.94 13.38
C CYS A 81 -7.92 -10.86 12.18
N VAL A 82 -8.97 -11.60 11.83
CA VAL A 82 -9.13 -12.05 10.45
C VAL A 82 -9.64 -10.86 9.65
N ASP A 83 -8.87 -10.46 8.64
CA ASP A 83 -9.24 -9.44 7.68
C ASP A 83 -9.58 -10.09 6.34
N ALA A 84 -10.71 -9.72 5.75
CA ALA A 84 -11.18 -10.25 4.47
C ALA A 84 -11.62 -9.11 3.54
N THR A 85 -11.13 -9.11 2.30
CA THR A 85 -11.52 -8.15 1.26
C THR A 85 -12.03 -8.86 0.02
N GLY A 86 -12.83 -8.15 -0.77
CA GLY A 86 -13.28 -8.63 -2.07
C GLY A 86 -14.41 -7.79 -2.66
N ILE A 87 -14.90 -8.25 -3.81
CA ILE A 87 -16.08 -7.69 -4.47
C ILE A 87 -17.12 -8.79 -4.60
N THR A 88 -18.36 -8.47 -4.22
CA THR A 88 -19.53 -9.32 -4.39
C THR A 88 -20.61 -8.59 -5.17
N HIS A 89 -21.72 -9.27 -5.45
CA HIS A 89 -22.88 -8.70 -6.11
C HIS A 89 -24.12 -8.82 -5.23
N THR A 90 -24.95 -7.77 -5.20
CA THR A 90 -26.28 -7.85 -4.58
C THR A 90 -27.19 -8.75 -5.41
N LEU A 91 -28.34 -9.15 -4.86
CA LEU A 91 -29.37 -9.88 -5.61
C LEU A 91 -29.89 -9.11 -6.83
N ARG A 92 -29.67 -7.78 -6.88
CA ARG A 92 -30.02 -6.91 -8.02
C ARG A 92 -28.87 -6.77 -9.03
N GLY A 93 -27.75 -7.46 -8.81
CA GLY A 93 -26.57 -7.41 -9.67
C GLY A 93 -25.65 -6.21 -9.41
N GLU A 94 -25.87 -5.43 -8.35
CA GLU A 94 -25.01 -4.29 -8.04
C GLU A 94 -23.67 -4.77 -7.47
N ARG A 95 -22.56 -4.23 -7.98
CA ARG A 95 -21.22 -4.52 -7.45
C ARG A 95 -21.02 -3.84 -6.09
N VAL A 96 -20.61 -4.62 -5.10
CA VAL A 96 -20.33 -4.14 -3.75
C VAL A 96 -18.97 -4.65 -3.30
N GLY A 97 -18.06 -3.73 -3.01
CA GLY A 97 -16.81 -4.05 -2.35
C GLY A 97 -17.02 -4.25 -0.85
N TYR A 98 -16.23 -5.11 -0.23
CA TYR A 98 -16.27 -5.32 1.21
C TYR A 98 -14.87 -5.35 1.82
N HIS A 99 -14.81 -4.94 3.09
CA HIS A 99 -13.69 -5.19 3.98
C HIS A 99 -14.25 -5.56 5.37
N LEU A 100 -13.95 -6.78 5.81
CA LEU A 100 -14.35 -7.31 7.10
C LEU A 100 -13.11 -7.45 7.97
N SER A 101 -13.19 -7.05 9.23
CA SER A 101 -12.13 -7.21 10.23
C SER A 101 -12.75 -7.73 11.52
N HIS A 102 -12.43 -8.94 11.93
CA HIS A 102 -13.02 -9.57 13.12
C HIS A 102 -11.94 -10.17 14.02
N SER A 103 -11.96 -9.80 15.30
CA SER A 103 -10.99 -10.30 16.28
C SER A 103 -11.06 -11.82 16.44
N VAL A 104 -9.89 -12.45 16.51
CA VAL A 104 -9.73 -13.87 16.78
C VAL A 104 -8.69 -14.08 17.89
N ALA A 105 -8.89 -15.11 18.70
CA ALA A 105 -8.03 -15.40 19.84
C ALA A 105 -7.05 -16.54 19.53
N PHE A 106 -5.77 -16.31 19.81
CA PHE A 106 -4.71 -17.32 19.75
C PHE A 106 -4.01 -17.38 21.10
N SER A 107 -4.00 -18.55 21.74
CA SER A 107 -3.30 -18.75 23.02
C SER A 107 -1.78 -18.61 22.88
N GLN A 108 -1.25 -18.81 21.67
CA GLN A 108 0.16 -18.70 21.36
C GLN A 108 0.67 -17.25 21.27
N ILE A 109 -0.23 -16.27 21.19
CA ILE A 109 0.13 -14.86 21.06
C ILE A 109 -0.21 -14.13 22.37
N PRO A 110 0.79 -13.90 23.24
CA PRO A 110 0.56 -13.34 24.57
C PRO A 110 0.03 -11.90 24.50
N SER A 111 -0.51 -11.44 25.64
CA SER A 111 -0.82 -10.03 25.84
C SER A 111 0.46 -9.22 26.01
N PHE A 112 0.44 -7.97 25.54
CA PHE A 112 1.52 -7.01 25.76
C PHE A 112 1.21 -6.02 26.91
N SER A 113 0.11 -6.25 27.64
CA SER A 113 -0.35 -5.36 28.72
C SER A 113 0.69 -5.20 29.83
N GLU A 114 1.17 -6.30 30.41
CA GLU A 114 2.12 -6.26 31.53
C GLU A 114 3.52 -5.76 31.14
N THR A 115 3.94 -6.06 29.91
CA THR A 115 5.32 -5.80 29.45
C THR A 115 5.49 -4.44 28.78
N HIS A 116 4.45 -3.94 28.10
CA HIS A 116 4.51 -2.74 27.28
C HIS A 116 3.33 -1.78 27.49
N GLY A 117 2.38 -2.10 28.39
CA GLY A 117 1.19 -1.27 28.61
C GLY A 117 0.23 -1.24 27.42
N VAL A 118 0.26 -2.27 26.57
CA VAL A 118 -0.59 -2.37 25.37
C VAL A 118 -1.70 -3.38 25.62
N GLU A 119 -2.94 -2.91 25.68
CA GLU A 119 -4.10 -3.74 25.97
C GLU A 119 -4.65 -4.43 24.71
N ARG A 120 -4.99 -5.73 24.83
CA ARG A 120 -5.60 -6.50 23.73
C ARG A 120 -7.08 -6.17 23.62
N GLY A 121 -7.46 -5.44 22.58
CA GLY A 121 -8.83 -5.12 22.24
C GLY A 121 -9.50 -6.18 21.37
N ASN A 122 -10.83 -6.23 21.43
CA ASN A 122 -11.65 -7.01 20.51
C ASN A 122 -12.50 -6.08 19.62
N ARG A 123 -12.57 -6.37 18.33
CA ARG A 123 -13.39 -5.61 17.39
C ARG A 123 -14.07 -6.49 16.34
N SER A 124 -15.17 -6.01 15.81
CA SER A 124 -15.81 -6.55 14.61
C SER A 124 -16.26 -5.40 13.73
N ILE A 125 -15.62 -5.22 12.58
CA ILE A 125 -15.86 -4.13 11.63
C ILE A 125 -16.31 -4.72 10.29
N CYS A 126 -17.37 -4.16 9.75
CA CYS A 126 -17.85 -4.43 8.40
C CYS A 126 -17.88 -3.12 7.62
N SER A 127 -17.11 -3.04 6.55
CA SER A 127 -17.10 -1.95 5.58
C SER A 127 -17.66 -2.44 4.26
N LEU A 128 -18.64 -1.74 3.71
CA LEU A 128 -19.26 -1.99 2.42
C LEU A 128 -19.14 -0.75 1.54
N TYR A 129 -18.85 -0.97 0.27
CA TYR A 129 -18.60 0.09 -0.71
C TYR A 129 -19.46 -0.14 -1.95
N ARG A 130 -20.34 0.80 -2.27
CA ARG A 130 -21.24 0.72 -3.42
C ARG A 130 -20.98 1.87 -4.38
N GLU A 131 -20.64 1.55 -5.61
CA GLU A 131 -20.50 2.56 -6.67
C GLU A 131 -21.88 3.04 -7.14
N THR A 132 -22.05 4.35 -7.24
CA THR A 132 -23.25 4.99 -7.77
C THR A 132 -23.01 5.42 -9.22
N THR A 133 -24.09 5.68 -9.96
CA THR A 133 -24.00 6.12 -11.36
C THR A 133 -23.31 7.48 -11.55
N GLY A 134 -23.10 8.24 -10.46
CA GLY A 134 -22.48 9.58 -10.49
C GLY A 134 -20.95 9.58 -10.46
N GLY A 135 -20.29 8.42 -10.44
CA GLY A 135 -18.83 8.37 -10.20
C GLY A 135 -18.47 8.64 -8.74
N GLU A 136 -19.36 8.22 -7.84
CA GLU A 136 -19.15 8.24 -6.40
C GLU A 136 -19.21 6.82 -5.85
N VAL A 137 -18.52 6.60 -4.74
CA VAL A 137 -18.63 5.37 -3.96
C VAL A 137 -19.22 5.72 -2.61
N GLU A 138 -20.37 5.14 -2.32
CA GLU A 138 -20.97 5.17 -0.99
C GLU A 138 -20.23 4.21 -0.06
N CYS A 139 -19.94 4.68 1.14
CA CYS A 139 -19.26 3.95 2.20
C CYS A 139 -20.25 3.71 3.34
N TYR A 140 -20.44 2.44 3.70
CA TYR A 140 -21.10 2.02 4.93
C TYR A 140 -20.07 1.31 5.80
N VAL A 141 -19.84 1.78 7.02
CA VAL A 141 -18.92 1.12 7.95
C VAL A 141 -19.56 1.00 9.31
N ARG A 142 -19.66 -0.22 9.83
CA ARG A 142 -20.15 -0.48 11.18
C ARG A 142 -19.14 -1.29 11.95
N GLY A 143 -18.85 -0.83 13.16
CA GLY A 143 -17.86 -1.43 14.05
C GLY A 143 -18.45 -1.66 15.42
N PHE A 144 -18.12 -2.79 16.02
CA PHE A 144 -18.40 -3.12 17.41
C PHE A 144 -17.07 -3.34 18.12
N PHE A 145 -16.97 -2.82 19.34
CA PHE A 145 -15.73 -2.81 20.10
C PHE A 145 -15.97 -3.30 21.52
N ASP A 146 -15.01 -4.09 22.00
CA ASP A 146 -14.94 -4.57 23.37
C ASP A 146 -13.57 -4.16 23.92
N PHE A 147 -13.60 -3.06 24.68
CA PHE A 147 -12.48 -2.53 25.43
C PHE A 147 -12.53 -3.18 26.80
N ARG A 148 -11.47 -3.88 27.20
CA ARG A 148 -11.42 -4.60 28.48
C ARG A 148 -11.19 -3.65 29.67
N ASP A 149 -11.90 -2.51 29.68
CA ASP A 149 -11.71 -1.37 30.57
C ASP A 149 -12.47 -1.47 31.91
N GLY A 150 -12.94 -2.68 32.25
CA GLY A 150 -13.67 -2.93 33.50
C GLY A 150 -15.02 -2.23 33.60
N GLY A 151 -15.57 -1.73 32.48
CA GLY A 151 -16.86 -1.02 32.47
C GLY A 151 -16.76 0.46 32.79
N ASN A 152 -15.57 1.07 32.65
CA ASN A 152 -15.40 2.51 32.81
C ASN A 152 -15.91 3.26 31.55
N GLU A 153 -17.14 3.77 31.63
CA GLU A 153 -17.80 4.47 30.53
C GLU A 153 -17.00 5.67 29.97
N LEU A 154 -16.22 6.37 30.80
CA LEU A 154 -15.38 7.48 30.34
C LEU A 154 -14.27 6.99 29.42
N LEU A 155 -13.59 5.90 29.79
CA LEU A 155 -12.51 5.31 28.98
C LEU A 155 -13.06 4.74 27.67
N THR A 156 -14.19 4.02 27.72
CA THR A 156 -14.92 3.56 26.53
C THR A 156 -15.21 4.73 25.58
N ASN A 157 -15.75 5.85 26.07
CA ASN A 157 -16.08 7.00 25.24
C ASN A 157 -14.85 7.67 24.62
N ILE A 158 -13.74 7.77 25.36
CA ILE A 158 -12.47 8.29 24.85
C ILE A 158 -11.94 7.40 23.71
N ALA A 159 -11.96 6.07 23.90
CA ALA A 159 -11.53 5.10 22.89
C ALA A 159 -12.41 5.17 21.63
N LEU A 160 -13.73 5.22 21.78
CA LEU A 160 -14.65 5.38 20.65
C LEU A 160 -14.42 6.69 19.88
N HIS A 161 -14.15 7.80 20.58
CA HIS A 161 -13.86 9.07 19.94
C HIS A 161 -12.52 9.04 19.18
N ALA A 162 -11.50 8.37 19.72
CA ALA A 162 -10.23 8.17 19.02
C ALA A 162 -10.44 7.37 17.72
N ILE A 163 -11.17 6.26 17.79
CA ILE A 163 -11.50 5.43 16.62
C ILE A 163 -12.33 6.20 15.59
N ALA A 164 -13.31 6.99 16.03
CA ALA A 164 -14.12 7.82 15.14
C ALA A 164 -13.25 8.82 14.35
N ASN A 165 -12.25 9.43 15.00
CA ASN A 165 -11.29 10.31 14.33
C ASN A 165 -10.38 9.55 13.35
N GLN A 166 -9.93 8.35 13.71
CA GLN A 166 -9.14 7.49 12.82
C GLN A 166 -9.94 7.09 11.57
N TRP A 167 -11.25 6.84 11.71
CA TRP A 167 -12.14 6.50 10.61
C TRP A 167 -12.35 7.63 9.59
N LEU A 168 -11.99 8.88 9.91
CA LEU A 168 -11.95 9.96 8.91
C LEU A 168 -10.96 9.67 7.77
N SER A 169 -9.99 8.76 7.99
CA SER A 169 -9.06 8.28 6.96
C SER A 169 -9.76 7.57 5.79
N PHE A 170 -11.00 7.09 5.96
CA PHE A 170 -11.78 6.51 4.86
C PHE A 170 -12.00 7.50 3.70
N SER A 171 -12.04 8.80 3.98
CA SER A 171 -12.13 9.84 2.94
C SER A 171 -10.89 9.91 2.03
N LYS A 172 -9.76 9.33 2.45
CA LYS A 172 -8.47 9.39 1.74
C LYS A 172 -8.19 8.17 0.87
N GLN A 173 -9.07 7.17 0.82
CA GLN A 173 -8.85 5.94 0.06
C GLN A 173 -8.59 6.21 -1.42
N ILE A 174 -9.37 7.10 -2.05
CA ILE A 174 -9.18 7.45 -3.47
C ILE A 174 -7.86 8.18 -3.71
N GLU A 175 -7.48 9.11 -2.83
CA GLU A 175 -6.18 9.78 -2.93
C GLU A 175 -5.03 8.78 -2.81
N PHE A 176 -5.16 7.81 -1.88
CA PHE A 176 -4.18 6.74 -1.70
C PHE A 176 -4.12 5.81 -2.92
N ALA A 177 -5.25 5.42 -3.49
CA ALA A 177 -5.31 4.66 -4.74
C ALA A 177 -4.55 5.38 -5.86
N HIS A 178 -4.82 6.67 -6.06
CA HIS A 178 -4.12 7.48 -7.06
C HIS A 178 -2.62 7.57 -6.79
N MET A 179 -2.18 7.64 -5.53
CA MET A 179 -0.76 7.59 -5.19
C MET A 179 -0.14 6.23 -5.56
N LYS A 180 -0.81 5.11 -5.27
CA LYS A 180 -0.37 3.77 -5.69
C LYS A 180 -0.25 3.69 -7.21
N LYS A 181 -1.23 4.19 -7.97
CA LYS A 181 -1.17 4.23 -9.44
C LYS A 181 -0.01 5.09 -9.95
N LEU A 182 0.29 6.21 -9.29
CA LEU A 182 1.48 7.02 -9.63
C LEU A 182 2.76 6.23 -9.39
N VAL A 183 2.88 5.53 -8.26
CA VAL A 183 4.03 4.65 -7.97
C VAL A 183 4.18 3.58 -9.04
N TRP A 184 3.10 2.87 -9.39
CA TRP A 184 3.10 1.87 -10.47
C TRP A 184 3.58 2.47 -11.79
N ARG A 185 3.08 3.66 -12.17
CA ARG A 185 3.50 4.33 -13.41
C ARG A 185 4.99 4.71 -13.39
N LEU A 186 5.50 5.17 -12.25
CA LEU A 186 6.92 5.47 -12.09
C LEU A 186 7.80 4.22 -12.17
N ARG A 187 7.35 3.08 -11.64
CA ARG A 187 8.07 1.79 -11.72
C ARG A 187 8.22 1.33 -13.17
N ARG A 188 7.18 1.45 -14.00
CA ARG A 188 7.23 1.08 -15.43
C ARG A 188 8.28 1.87 -16.21
N ASN A 189 8.60 3.09 -15.79
CA ASN A 189 9.60 3.91 -16.45
C ASN A 189 11.04 3.64 -15.95
N SER A 190 11.22 2.80 -14.93
CA SER A 190 12.47 2.24 -14.34
C SER A 190 13.59 3.22 -13.92
N SER A 191 13.83 4.32 -14.63
CA SER A 191 14.82 5.36 -14.30
C SER A 191 14.51 6.07 -12.98
N ASP A 192 13.24 6.29 -12.67
CA ASP A 192 12.80 7.22 -11.62
C ASP A 192 12.64 6.57 -10.22
N LEU A 193 12.36 5.27 -10.12
CA LEU A 193 12.29 4.58 -8.82
C LEU A 193 13.69 4.27 -8.29
N ASP A 194 14.59 3.85 -9.18
CA ASP A 194 16.01 3.72 -8.86
C ASP A 194 16.56 5.08 -8.45
N ASP A 195 16.22 6.17 -9.13
CA ASP A 195 16.57 7.52 -8.66
C ASP A 195 15.89 7.90 -7.34
N PHE A 196 14.70 7.39 -7.01
CA PHE A 196 14.03 7.65 -5.73
C PHE A 196 14.72 6.94 -4.56
N VAL A 197 15.05 5.67 -4.75
CA VAL A 197 15.78 4.81 -3.82
C VAL A 197 17.23 5.28 -3.68
N MET A 198 17.90 5.59 -4.80
CA MET A 198 19.28 6.07 -4.84
C MET A 198 19.41 7.51 -4.35
N ALA A 199 18.46 8.42 -4.62
CA ALA A 199 18.44 9.78 -4.04
C ALA A 199 17.95 9.81 -2.59
N ALA A 200 17.59 8.66 -2.00
CA ALA A 200 17.48 8.51 -0.55
C ALA A 200 18.77 7.95 0.07
N ALA A 201 19.57 7.22 -0.72
CA ALA A 201 20.86 6.64 -0.30
C ALA A 201 22.08 7.55 -0.57
N VAL A 202 21.95 8.62 -1.36
CA VAL A 202 23.07 9.48 -1.78
C VAL A 202 22.69 10.95 -1.63
N GLU A 203 23.42 11.65 -0.76
CA GLU A 203 23.44 13.12 -0.71
C GLU A 203 23.81 13.73 -2.07
N GLU A 204 23.01 14.72 -2.43
CA GLU A 204 23.01 15.63 -3.57
C GLU A 204 24.25 15.68 -4.52
N HIS A 205 24.43 14.68 -5.41
CA HIS A 205 25.46 14.79 -6.48
C HIS A 205 25.07 14.45 -7.92
N LYS A 206 23.85 13.95 -8.21
CA LYS A 206 23.42 13.61 -9.59
C LYS A 206 22.58 14.66 -10.32
N ARG A 207 22.28 15.81 -9.71
CA ARG A 207 21.39 16.85 -10.30
C ARG A 207 21.89 17.44 -11.64
N LYS A 208 23.18 17.35 -11.93
CA LYS A 208 23.82 17.98 -13.11
C LYS A 208 23.56 17.28 -14.45
N LYS A 209 23.24 15.98 -14.49
CA LYS A 209 23.04 15.26 -15.77
C LYS A 209 21.66 15.51 -16.39
N SER A 210 20.63 15.75 -15.57
CA SER A 210 19.25 16.00 -16.01
C SER A 210 19.01 17.44 -16.50
N GLU A 211 19.77 18.42 -15.99
CA GLU A 211 19.65 19.83 -16.37
C GLU A 211 20.05 20.06 -17.84
N ALA A 212 21.00 19.30 -18.38
CA ALA A 212 21.47 19.45 -19.77
C ALA A 212 20.43 19.00 -20.83
N ALA A 213 19.65 17.96 -20.55
CA ALA A 213 18.57 17.49 -21.45
C ALA A 213 17.34 18.41 -21.37
N LEU A 214 16.99 18.86 -20.16
CA LEU A 214 15.90 19.80 -19.95
C LEU A 214 16.16 21.15 -20.64
N ASN A 215 17.43 21.54 -20.79
CA ASN A 215 17.81 22.80 -21.42
C ASN A 215 17.50 22.86 -22.92
N ARG A 216 17.33 21.71 -23.60
CA ARG A 216 16.99 21.64 -25.03
C ARG A 216 15.49 21.85 -25.31
N GLN A 217 14.62 21.59 -24.34
CA GLN A 217 13.19 21.82 -24.49
C GLN A 217 12.84 23.27 -24.20
N LEU A 218 12.46 23.98 -25.27
CA LEU A 218 12.17 25.41 -25.25
C LEU A 218 10.71 25.73 -24.96
N THR A 219 9.80 24.74 -24.99
CA THR A 219 8.36 24.97 -24.79
C THR A 219 7.78 24.03 -23.74
N CYS A 220 6.73 24.49 -23.05
CA CYS A 220 5.96 23.66 -22.13
C CYS A 220 5.20 22.57 -22.89
N HIS A 221 5.29 21.33 -22.45
CA HIS A 221 4.58 20.20 -23.05
C HIS A 221 3.05 20.32 -23.02
N VAL A 222 2.50 21.06 -22.06
CA VAL A 222 1.04 21.17 -21.85
C VAL A 222 0.45 22.40 -22.54
N CYS A 223 1.03 23.58 -22.32
CA CYS A 223 0.49 24.83 -22.84
C CYS A 223 1.27 25.39 -24.05
N HIS A 224 2.33 24.70 -24.47
CA HIS A 224 3.20 25.08 -25.60
C HIS A 224 3.88 26.45 -25.49
N SER A 225 3.74 27.16 -24.37
CA SER A 225 4.42 28.42 -24.12
C SER A 225 5.93 28.24 -24.10
N THR A 226 6.64 29.13 -24.79
CA THR A 226 8.11 29.16 -24.81
C THR A 226 8.64 29.59 -23.45
N PHE A 227 9.67 28.90 -22.96
CA PHE A 227 10.41 29.26 -21.77
C PHE A 227 11.41 30.38 -22.10
N GLY A 228 11.29 31.51 -21.43
CA GLY A 228 12.32 32.54 -21.40
C GLY A 228 13.55 32.12 -20.60
N LEU A 229 14.61 32.93 -20.67
CA LEU A 229 15.90 32.68 -20.00
C LEU A 229 15.80 32.57 -18.46
N LEU A 230 14.77 33.20 -17.87
CA LEU A 230 14.52 33.22 -16.42
C LEU A 230 13.36 32.31 -15.99
N ASP A 231 12.70 31.64 -16.93
CA ASP A 231 11.52 30.83 -16.62
C ASP A 231 11.89 29.54 -15.90
N ARG A 232 11.26 29.32 -14.75
CA ARG A 232 11.42 28.09 -13.97
C ARG A 232 10.66 26.95 -14.63
N LYS A 233 11.34 26.06 -15.35
CA LYS A 233 10.77 24.79 -15.82
C LYS A 233 11.14 23.61 -14.91
N THR A 234 10.35 22.55 -14.96
CA THR A 234 10.66 21.27 -14.32
C THR A 234 10.26 20.13 -15.24
N THR A 235 10.66 18.91 -14.92
CA THR A 235 10.33 17.72 -15.69
C THR A 235 9.14 17.01 -15.06
N CYS A 236 8.14 16.63 -15.86
CA CYS A 236 7.11 15.71 -15.39
C CYS A 236 7.73 14.33 -15.15
N LYS A 237 7.54 13.77 -13.96
CA LYS A 237 8.09 12.45 -13.60
C LYS A 237 7.41 11.24 -14.25
N SER A 238 6.32 11.44 -14.98
CA SER A 238 5.65 10.36 -15.72
C SER A 238 6.00 10.34 -17.20
N CYS A 239 5.99 11.49 -17.89
CA CYS A 239 6.29 11.56 -19.33
C CYS A 239 7.67 12.13 -19.68
N GLU A 240 8.46 12.50 -18.67
CA GLU A 240 9.79 13.11 -18.80
C GLU A 240 9.85 14.42 -19.60
N GLN A 241 8.70 15.05 -19.88
CA GLN A 241 8.63 16.30 -20.64
C GLN A 241 8.74 17.55 -19.76
N ALA A 242 9.32 18.63 -20.30
CA ALA A 242 9.39 19.94 -19.66
C ALA A 242 8.00 20.57 -19.45
N VAL A 243 7.72 21.01 -18.22
CA VAL A 243 6.46 21.66 -17.84
C VAL A 243 6.70 22.95 -17.07
N CYS A 244 5.89 23.96 -17.36
CA CYS A 244 5.91 25.24 -16.65
C CYS A 244 5.30 25.11 -15.24
N PRO A 245 5.49 26.12 -14.36
CA PRO A 245 4.94 26.09 -13.00
C PRO A 245 3.41 26.03 -12.94
N ARG A 246 2.71 26.54 -13.97
CA ARG A 246 1.23 26.52 -14.05
C ARG A 246 0.68 25.17 -14.51
N CYS A 247 1.43 24.43 -15.32
CA CYS A 247 1.01 23.14 -15.88
C CYS A 247 1.48 21.94 -15.06
N ARG A 248 2.21 22.18 -13.95
CA ARG A 248 2.66 21.12 -13.05
C ARG A 248 1.80 21.06 -11.79
N THR A 249 1.61 19.85 -11.30
CA THR A 249 1.03 19.56 -9.99
C THR A 249 2.02 18.73 -9.18
N LYS A 250 2.18 19.06 -7.90
CA LYS A 250 3.01 18.27 -6.98
C LYS A 250 2.17 17.23 -6.26
N LYS A 251 2.39 15.95 -6.54
CA LYS A 251 1.74 14.83 -5.85
C LYS A 251 2.72 14.11 -4.93
N ARG A 252 2.20 13.60 -3.81
CA ARG A 252 2.95 12.76 -2.88
C ARG A 252 3.16 11.39 -3.51
N VAL A 253 4.36 10.84 -3.34
CA VAL A 253 4.74 9.48 -3.74
C VAL A 253 5.44 8.88 -2.53
N CYS A 254 4.99 7.71 -2.11
CA CYS A 254 5.52 6.99 -0.96
C CYS A 254 5.88 5.57 -1.40
N VAL A 255 7.11 5.14 -1.12
CA VAL A 255 7.55 3.75 -1.24
C VAL A 255 8.43 3.37 -0.06
N LEU A 256 8.64 2.06 0.15
CA LEU A 256 9.62 1.58 1.12
C LEU A 256 11.02 1.63 0.53
N ALA A 257 11.99 1.95 1.38
CA ALA A 257 13.40 1.78 1.09
C ALA A 257 13.77 0.29 0.96
N PRO A 258 14.95 -0.02 0.41
CA PRO A 258 15.44 -1.41 0.28
C PRO A 258 15.54 -2.17 1.60
N ASP A 259 15.68 -1.46 2.73
CA ASP A 259 15.69 -2.04 4.07
C ASP A 259 14.31 -2.55 4.53
N GLN A 260 13.26 -2.31 3.74
CA GLN A 260 11.86 -2.65 3.98
C GLN A 260 11.26 -2.09 5.27
N ARG A 261 11.93 -1.12 5.90
CA ARG A 261 11.53 -0.50 7.17
C ARG A 261 11.35 1.00 7.05
N THR A 262 12.21 1.65 6.27
CA THR A 262 12.21 3.10 6.12
C THR A 262 11.24 3.52 5.03
N PHE A 263 10.32 4.42 5.35
CA PHE A 263 9.46 5.05 4.36
C PHE A 263 10.19 6.18 3.66
N LEU A 264 10.17 6.14 2.34
CA LEU A 264 10.65 7.20 1.50
C LEU A 264 9.43 7.92 0.93
N GLU A 265 9.18 9.13 1.44
CA GLU A 265 8.10 10.00 0.97
C GLU A 265 8.69 11.26 0.33
N LYS A 266 8.33 11.55 -0.93
CA LYS A 266 8.66 12.85 -1.55
C LYS A 266 7.52 13.35 -2.43
N ARG A 267 7.41 14.68 -2.53
CA ARG A 267 6.53 15.33 -3.51
C ARG A 267 7.22 15.38 -4.87
N ARG A 268 6.54 14.88 -5.90
CA ARG A 268 7.03 14.82 -7.29
C ARG A 268 6.15 15.66 -8.21
N SER A 269 6.75 16.24 -9.24
CA SER A 269 6.06 17.08 -10.21
C SER A 269 5.54 16.26 -11.39
N PHE A 270 4.25 16.42 -11.68
CA PHE A 270 3.57 15.77 -12.79
C PHE A 270 2.82 16.81 -13.61
N CYS A 271 2.69 16.60 -14.92
CA CYS A 271 1.81 17.42 -15.74
C CYS A 271 0.35 17.01 -15.55
N ALA A 272 -0.59 17.94 -15.76
CA ALA A 272 -2.02 17.66 -15.65
C ALA A 272 -2.49 16.47 -16.53
N PRO A 273 -2.04 16.30 -17.79
CA PRO A 273 -2.40 15.14 -18.60
C PRO A 273 -1.99 13.79 -17.98
N CYS A 274 -0.77 13.67 -17.45
CA CYS A 274 -0.32 12.44 -16.78
C CYS A 274 -1.10 12.15 -15.50
N ILE A 275 -1.49 13.18 -14.74
CA ILE A 275 -2.37 12.98 -13.59
C ILE A 275 -3.73 12.45 -14.04
N ALA A 276 -4.34 13.05 -15.06
CA ALA A 276 -5.64 12.64 -15.58
C ALA A 276 -5.61 11.20 -16.15
N GLU A 277 -4.54 10.83 -16.85
CA GLU A 277 -4.32 9.47 -17.34
C GLU A 277 -4.27 8.47 -16.18
N VAL A 278 -3.46 8.76 -15.16
CA VAL A 278 -3.29 7.90 -13.99
C VAL A 278 -4.60 7.77 -13.21
N THR A 279 -5.35 8.85 -12.99
CA THR A 279 -6.64 8.79 -12.29
C THR A 279 -7.66 7.94 -13.06
N ARG A 280 -7.66 8.00 -14.40
CA ARG A 280 -8.60 7.25 -15.25
C ARG A 280 -8.19 5.80 -15.51
N THR A 281 -6.93 5.43 -15.26
CA THR A 281 -6.46 4.07 -15.48
C THR A 281 -7.18 3.12 -14.54
N ASN A 282 -7.67 1.99 -15.04
CA ASN A 282 -8.42 1.03 -14.24
C ASN A 282 -7.50 0.39 -13.17
N ALA A 283 -7.88 0.52 -11.89
CA ALA A 283 -7.11 0.02 -10.76
C ALA A 283 -7.00 -1.51 -10.74
N ARG A 284 -8.04 -2.23 -11.19
CA ARG A 284 -8.01 -3.68 -11.34
C ARG A 284 -6.92 -4.11 -12.31
N VAL A 285 -6.84 -3.47 -13.49
CA VAL A 285 -5.80 -3.80 -14.49
C VAL A 285 -4.40 -3.57 -13.92
N ILE A 286 -4.20 -2.47 -13.19
CA ILE A 286 -2.93 -2.20 -12.50
C ILE A 286 -2.61 -3.32 -11.50
N ALA A 287 -3.56 -3.69 -10.66
CA ALA A 287 -3.37 -4.74 -9.67
C ALA A 287 -3.04 -6.11 -10.32
N GLN A 288 -3.68 -6.42 -11.44
CA GLN A 288 -3.39 -7.62 -12.24
C GLN A 288 -1.96 -7.62 -12.77
N GLU A 289 -1.50 -6.51 -13.35
CA GLU A 289 -0.11 -6.38 -13.81
C GLU A 289 0.89 -6.50 -12.64
N GLU A 290 0.60 -5.90 -11.48
CA GLU A 290 1.46 -6.00 -10.30
C GLU A 290 1.60 -7.45 -9.83
N LEU A 291 0.50 -8.22 -9.80
CA LEU A 291 0.51 -9.63 -9.42
C LEU A 291 1.25 -10.49 -10.45
N GLN A 292 1.03 -10.28 -11.74
CA GLN A 292 1.77 -10.99 -12.80
C GLN A 292 3.29 -10.77 -12.69
N ASN A 293 3.72 -9.53 -12.42
CA ASN A 293 5.14 -9.23 -12.23
C ASN A 293 5.70 -9.92 -10.98
N GLN A 294 4.93 -10.00 -9.88
CA GLN A 294 5.33 -10.73 -8.68
C GLN A 294 5.49 -12.23 -8.92
N GLU A 295 4.57 -12.85 -9.68
CA GLU A 295 4.67 -14.26 -10.07
C GLU A 295 5.95 -14.53 -10.89
N VAL A 296 6.24 -13.67 -11.87
CA VAL A 296 7.45 -13.76 -12.70
C VAL A 296 8.72 -13.61 -11.86
N ASP A 297 8.76 -12.65 -10.93
CA ASP A 297 9.90 -12.43 -10.05
C ASP A 297 10.12 -13.61 -9.09
N HIS A 298 9.03 -14.19 -8.56
CA HIS A 298 9.07 -15.37 -7.71
C HIS A 298 9.61 -16.60 -8.48
N ASP A 299 9.11 -16.85 -9.69
CA ASP A 299 9.57 -17.93 -10.55
C ASP A 299 11.06 -17.79 -10.92
N ARG A 300 11.50 -16.55 -11.17
CA ARG A 300 12.91 -16.25 -11.43
C ARG A 300 13.78 -16.53 -10.20
N ALA A 301 13.32 -16.15 -9.01
CA ALA A 301 14.03 -16.40 -7.76
C ALA A 301 14.15 -17.91 -7.46
N MET A 302 13.08 -18.69 -7.69
CA MET A 302 13.14 -20.15 -7.56
C MET A 302 14.10 -20.81 -8.55
N LYS A 303 14.13 -20.36 -9.82
CA LYS A 303 15.09 -20.90 -10.80
C LYS A 303 16.54 -20.62 -10.39
N LEU A 304 16.81 -19.42 -9.87
CA LEU A 304 18.14 -19.04 -9.39
C LEU A 304 18.57 -19.87 -8.17
N SER A 305 17.67 -20.14 -7.23
CA SER A 305 17.99 -21.00 -6.07
C SER A 305 18.23 -22.45 -6.48
N ASP A 306 17.46 -22.97 -7.44
CA ASP A 306 17.66 -24.31 -8.01
C ASP A 306 19.00 -24.42 -8.76
N GLU A 307 19.39 -23.40 -9.52
CA GLU A 307 20.69 -23.34 -10.20
C GLU A 307 21.85 -23.27 -9.20
N GLN A 308 21.69 -22.51 -8.11
CA GLN A 308 22.67 -22.43 -7.03
C GLN A 308 22.80 -23.78 -6.29
N ALA A 309 21.69 -24.47 -6.04
CA ALA A 309 21.69 -25.80 -5.44
C ALA A 309 22.35 -26.84 -6.37
N ARG A 310 22.05 -26.81 -7.68
CA ARG A 310 22.67 -27.69 -8.68
C ARG A 310 24.16 -27.43 -8.85
N SER A 311 24.60 -26.18 -8.83
CA SER A 311 26.04 -25.84 -8.92
C SER A 311 26.81 -26.29 -7.68
N HIS A 312 26.25 -26.10 -6.48
CA HIS A 312 26.82 -26.65 -5.24
C HIS A 312 26.93 -28.18 -5.29
N ASN A 313 25.92 -28.87 -5.82
CA ASN A 313 25.94 -30.33 -5.91
C ASN A 313 26.95 -30.83 -6.97
N ARG A 314 27.12 -30.10 -8.08
CA ARG A 314 28.18 -30.37 -9.08
C ARG A 314 29.59 -30.17 -8.49
N GLN A 315 29.81 -29.12 -7.70
CA GLN A 315 31.09 -28.91 -7.02
C GLN A 315 31.41 -29.99 -5.98
N ARG A 316 30.40 -30.48 -5.24
CA ARG A 316 30.59 -31.61 -4.31
C ARG A 316 30.92 -32.91 -5.04
N THR A 317 30.26 -33.18 -6.17
CA THR A 317 30.52 -34.41 -6.96
C THR A 317 31.87 -34.39 -7.67
N THR A 318 32.31 -33.24 -8.21
CA THR A 318 33.66 -33.12 -8.79
C THR A 318 34.76 -33.21 -7.73
N SER A 319 34.54 -32.65 -6.53
CA SER A 319 35.44 -32.80 -5.38
C SER A 319 35.55 -34.26 -4.91
N TRP A 320 34.44 -34.99 -4.87
CA TRP A 320 34.41 -36.45 -4.58
C TRP A 320 35.10 -37.30 -5.65
N MET A 321 34.96 -36.96 -6.93
CA MET A 321 35.65 -37.69 -8.01
C MET A 321 37.16 -37.43 -7.98
N ALA A 322 37.59 -36.19 -7.70
CA ALA A 322 39.01 -35.83 -7.60
C ALA A 322 39.73 -36.56 -6.45
N THR A 323 39.06 -36.75 -5.32
CA THR A 323 39.61 -37.46 -4.14
C THR A 323 39.67 -38.98 -4.32
N ASN A 324 38.80 -39.57 -5.15
CA ASN A 324 38.84 -41.01 -5.46
C ASN A 324 39.88 -41.37 -6.53
N VAL A 325 40.21 -40.46 -7.46
CA VAL A 325 41.26 -40.70 -8.46
C VAL A 325 42.65 -40.69 -7.83
N SER A 326 42.88 -39.88 -6.78
CA SER A 326 44.14 -39.86 -6.02
C SER A 326 44.40 -41.10 -5.16
N HIS A 327 43.40 -41.97 -4.94
CA HIS A 327 43.54 -43.19 -4.14
C HIS A 327 43.70 -44.48 -4.98
N ARG A 328 43.71 -44.39 -6.30
CA ARG A 328 43.88 -45.53 -7.22
C ARG A 328 45.18 -45.50 -8.04
N SER A 329 46.13 -44.62 -7.69
CA SER A 329 47.45 -44.54 -8.34
C SER A 329 48.53 -45.25 -7.54
#